data_AF-A0A9D8J300-F1
#
_entry.id   AF-A0A9D8J300-F1
#
_cell.length_a   1.000
_cell.length_b   1.000
_cell.length_c   1.000
_cell.angle_alpha   90.00
_cell.angle_beta   90.00
_cell.angle_gamma   90.00
#
_symmetry.space_group_name_H-M   'P 1'
#
loop_
_entity.id
_entity.type
_entity.pdbx_description
1 polymer ?
#
loop_
_entity_poly.entity_id
_entity_poly.type
_entity_poly.pdbx_seq_one_letter_code
_entity_poly.pdbx_strand_id
1 'polypeptide(L)' 'MNHRPPGADKPSLLTIIGSALAAAFGVQSERKRLRDFQHGSPTTFVLVGIAMTVMLVLAIYLVVRVVLSAAGAS' A
#
# COMPACT_ATOMS: atom_id res chain seq x y z
N MET A 1 25.01 -23.84 -21.32
CA MET A 1 23.54 -23.68 -21.33
C MET A 1 23.22 -22.21 -21.02
N ASN A 2 23.03 -21.37 -22.04
CA ASN A 2 22.77 -19.93 -21.86
C ASN A 2 21.28 -19.69 -21.55
N HIS A 3 20.96 -19.36 -20.30
CA HIS A 3 19.63 -18.93 -19.90
C HIS A 3 19.48 -17.43 -20.20
N ARG A 4 19.05 -17.08 -21.42
CA ARG A 4 18.56 -15.73 -21.70
C ARG A 4 17.10 -15.65 -21.21
N PRO A 5 16.75 -14.74 -20.28
CA PRO A 5 15.35 -14.54 -19.95
C PRO A 5 14.61 -14.01 -21.20
N PRO A 6 13.45 -14.58 -21.56
CA PRO A 6 12.66 -14.11 -22.69
C PRO A 6 12.01 -12.75 -22.36
N GLY A 7 12.10 -11.79 -23.28
CA GLY A 7 11.26 -10.59 -23.34
C GLY A 7 11.57 -9.49 -22.32
N ALA A 8 12.61 -8.69 -22.57
CA ALA A 8 12.73 -7.35 -21.98
C ALA A 8 11.82 -6.36 -22.74
N ASP A 9 10.53 -6.65 -22.81
CA ASP A 9 9.55 -5.70 -23.34
C ASP A 9 9.30 -4.62 -22.31
N LYS A 10 9.34 -3.35 -22.75
CA LYS A 10 9.11 -2.22 -21.85
C LYS A 10 7.76 -2.41 -21.14
N PRO A 11 7.71 -2.34 -19.81
CA PRO A 11 6.47 -2.50 -19.08
C PRO A 11 5.46 -1.50 -19.63
N SER A 12 4.30 -2.00 -20.03
CA SER A 12 3.24 -1.14 -20.55
C SER A 12 2.87 -0.09 -19.50
N LEU A 13 2.39 1.07 -19.94
CA LEU A 13 1.88 2.10 -19.01
C LEU A 13 0.86 1.53 -18.02
N LEU A 14 0.07 0.55 -18.46
CA LEU A 14 -0.89 -0.16 -17.62
C LEU A 14 -0.21 -1.01 -16.53
N THR A 15 0.94 -1.64 -16.81
CA THR A 15 1.76 -2.36 -15.82
C THR A 15 2.35 -1.41 -14.77
N ILE A 16 2.72 -0.21 -15.20
CA ILE A 16 3.29 0.82 -14.34
C ILE A 16 2.21 1.38 -13.40
N ILE A 17 1.01 1.66 -13.91
CA ILE A 17 -0.15 2.07 -13.10
C ILE A 17 -0.58 0.94 -12.15
N GLY A 18 -0.60 -0.31 -12.62
CA GLY A 18 -0.91 -1.47 -11.78
C GLY A 18 0.07 -1.64 -10.62
N SER A 19 1.36 -1.41 -10.85
CA SER A 19 2.36 -1.40 -9.76
C SER A 19 2.19 -0.23 -8.80
N ALA A 20 1.86 0.96 -9.32
CA ALA A 20 1.62 2.14 -8.49
C ALA A 20 0.41 1.95 -7.56
N LEU A 21 -0.65 1.29 -8.05
CA LEU A 21 -1.83 0.95 -7.26
C LEU A 21 -1.55 -0.18 -6.25
N ALA A 22 -0.83 -1.25 -6.64
CA ALA A 22 -0.44 -2.30 -5.71
C ALA A 22 0.47 -1.76 -4.57
N ALA A 23 1.30 -0.76 -4.87
CA ALA A 23 2.10 -0.05 -3.89
C ALA A 23 1.26 0.84 -2.95
N ALA A 24 0.18 1.46 -3.44
CA ALA A 24 -0.73 2.26 -2.61
C ALA A 24 -1.59 1.41 -1.65
N PHE A 25 -1.86 0.15 -2.02
CA PHE A 25 -2.69 -0.78 -1.26
C PHE A 25 -1.95 -1.61 -0.20
N GLY A 26 -0.65 -1.37 0.02
CA GLY A 26 0.08 -2.01 1.12
C GLY A 26 0.47 -3.47 0.84
N VAL A 27 0.76 -3.83 -0.42
CA VAL A 27 1.25 -5.17 -0.78
C VAL A 27 2.65 -5.37 -0.18
N GLN A 28 2.68 -5.86 1.06
CA GLN A 28 3.91 -6.31 1.69
C GLN A 28 4.27 -7.68 1.11
N SER A 29 5.47 -7.77 0.56
CA SER A 29 5.97 -9.02 -0.01
C SER A 29 5.98 -10.14 1.02
N GLU A 30 5.71 -11.37 0.57
CA GLU A 30 5.62 -12.56 1.42
C GLU A 30 6.86 -12.80 2.28
N ARG A 31 8.05 -12.40 1.82
CA ARG A 31 9.29 -12.46 2.62
C ARG A 31 9.24 -11.54 3.86
N LYS A 32 8.59 -10.38 3.77
CA LYS A 32 8.43 -9.48 4.91
C LYS A 32 7.50 -10.11 5.93
N ARG A 33 6.33 -10.55 5.48
CA ARG A 33 5.35 -11.29 6.27
C ARG A 33 5.98 -12.49 7.00
N LEU A 34 6.79 -13.30 6.31
CA LEU A 34 7.39 -14.51 6.90
C LEU A 34 8.47 -14.20 7.95
N ARG A 35 9.26 -13.13 7.75
CA ARG A 35 10.27 -12.67 8.72
C ARG A 35 9.61 -12.11 9.97
N ASP A 36 8.58 -11.32 9.74
CA ASP A 36 7.77 -10.65 10.73
C ASP A 36 6.99 -11.66 11.59
N PHE A 37 6.49 -12.75 10.99
CA PHE A 37 5.86 -13.85 11.75
C PHE A 37 6.85 -14.75 12.50
N GLN A 38 8.09 -14.89 12.03
CA GLN A 38 9.08 -15.72 12.72
C GLN A 38 9.75 -15.01 13.90
N HIS A 39 9.81 -13.68 13.89
CA HIS A 39 10.56 -12.90 14.90
C HIS A 39 9.70 -11.86 15.64
N GLY A 40 8.48 -11.59 15.19
CA GLY A 40 7.61 -10.54 15.74
C GLY A 40 6.55 -11.08 16.71
N SER A 41 6.20 -10.28 17.72
CA SER A 41 5.10 -10.61 18.64
C SER A 41 3.74 -10.29 17.98
N PRO A 42 2.71 -11.15 18.12
CA PRO A 42 1.37 -10.90 17.59
C PRO A 42 0.78 -9.55 18.01
N THR A 43 1.06 -9.12 19.24
CA THR A 43 0.60 -7.84 19.80
C THR A 43 1.12 -6.62 19.03
N THR A 44 2.37 -6.68 18.56
CA THR A 44 2.98 -5.62 17.76
C THR A 44 2.24 -5.43 16.42
N PHE A 45 1.83 -6.53 15.77
CA PHE A 45 1.06 -6.46 14.52
C PHE A 45 -0.33 -5.84 14.72
N VAL A 46 -1.00 -6.18 15.83
CA VAL A 46 -2.31 -5.63 16.16
C VAL A 46 -2.24 -4.12 16.40
N LEU A 47 -1.24 -3.66 17.18
CA LEU A 47 -1.05 -2.23 17.42
C LEU A 47 -0.72 -1.44 16.16
N VAL A 48 0.16 -1.98 15.31
CA VAL A 48 0.50 -1.37 14.01
C VAL A 48 -0.73 -1.32 13.09
N GLY A 49 -1.54 -2.39 13.07
CA GLY A 49 -2.78 -2.44 12.32
C GLY A 49 -3.77 -1.36 12.77
N ILE A 50 -3.98 -1.22 14.08
CA ILE A 50 -4.87 -0.18 14.65
C ILE A 50 -4.36 1.22 14.29
N ALA A 51 -3.07 1.47 14.44
CA ALA A 51 -2.47 2.77 14.10
C ALA A 51 -2.65 3.11 12.61
N MET A 52 -2.46 2.12 11.71
CA MET A 52 -2.70 2.28 10.28
C MET A 52 -4.18 2.57 9.97
N THR A 53 -5.11 1.90 10.64
CA THR A 53 -6.55 2.13 10.47
C THR A 53 -6.95 3.53 10.91
N VAL A 54 -6.45 4.00 12.06
CA VAL A 54 -6.72 5.37 12.53
C VAL A 54 -6.18 6.40 11.55
N MET A 55 -4.96 6.20 11.05
CA MET A 55 -4.36 7.07 10.05
C MET A 55 -5.18 7.15 8.76
N LEU A 56 -5.71 6.01 8.29
CA LEU A 56 -6.58 5.97 7.11
C LEU A 56 -7.88 6.77 7.32
N VAL A 57 -8.53 6.60 8.48
CA VAL A 57 -9.76 7.32 8.80
C VAL A 57 -9.51 8.83 8.85
N LEU A 58 -8.41 9.27 9.45
CA LEU A 58 -8.02 10.68 9.49
C LEU A 58 -7.73 11.24 8.10
N ALA A 59 -7.06 10.47 7.24
CA ALA A 59 -6.80 10.86 5.86
C ALA A 59 -8.11 11.09 5.08
N ILE A 60 -9.07 10.16 5.19
CA ILE A 60 -10.39 10.30 4.56
C ILE A 60 -11.13 11.51 5.13
N TYR A 61 -11.12 11.67 6.45
CA TYR A 61 -11.76 12.82 7.12
C TYR A 61 -11.21 14.16 6.59
N LEU A 62 -9.89 14.29 6.47
CA LEU A 62 -9.23 15.47 5.91
C LEU A 62 -9.66 15.73 4.46
N VAL A 63 -9.67 14.69 3.63
CA VAL A 63 -10.14 14.80 2.23
C VAL A 63 -11.57 15.31 2.19
N VAL A 64 -12.48 14.76 3.01
CA VAL A 64 -13.87 15.21 3.09
C VAL A 64 -13.96 16.67 3.51
N ARG A 65 -13.19 17.09 4.53
CA ARG A 65 -13.17 18.48 5.00
C ARG A 65 -12.72 19.45 3.92
N VAL A 66 -11.66 19.09 3.17
CA VAL A 66 -11.17 19.89 2.05
C VAL A 66 -12.25 20.01 0.97
N VAL A 67 -12.91 18.91 0.62
CA VAL A 67 -13.97 18.91 -0.40
C VAL A 67 -15.18 19.73 0.03
N LEU A 68 -15.64 19.62 1.28
CA LEU A 68 -16.75 20.42 1.80
C LEU A 68 -16.42 21.91 1.83
N SER A 69 -15.20 22.27 2.23
CA SER A 69 -14.74 23.66 2.22
C SER A 69 -14.67 24.22 0.80
N ALA A 70 -14.14 23.44 -0.15
CA ALA A 70 -14.09 23.81 -1.56
C ALA A 70 -15.47 23.94 -2.20
N ALA A 71 -16.45 23.17 -1.73
CA ALA A 71 -17.84 23.21 -2.20
C ALA A 71 -18.67 24.33 -1.56
N GLY A 72 -18.11 25.11 -0.64
CA GLY A 72 -18.82 26.20 0.07
C GLY A 72 -19.81 25.71 1.13
N ALA A 73 -19.74 24.45 1.54
CA ALA A 73 -20.62 23.84 2.55
C ALA A 73 -20.11 24.08 4.00
N SER A 74 -19.41 25.20 4.24
CA SER A 74 -18.76 25.53 5.54
C SER A 74 -19.65 26.38 6.42
#